data_AF-F4IW45-F1
#
_entry.id   AF-F4IW45-F1
#
_cell.length_a   1.000
_cell.length_b   1.000
_cell.length_c   1.000
_cell.angle_alpha   90.00
_cell.angle_beta   90.00
_cell.angle_gamma   90.00
#
_symmetry.space_group_name_H-M   'P 1'
#
loop_
_entity.id
_entity.type
_entity.pdbx_description
1 polymer ?
#
loop_
_entity_poly.entity_id
_entity_poly.type
_entity_poly.pdbx_seq_one_letter_code
_entity_poly.pdbx_strand_id
1 'polypeptide(L)'
;MISFGRRKSPAIEETSLATSVMEAWRLPLSPSIRGKLISAGYTCLSSIASVSSSDLARGKFLLYPNLRRLESVARFSLISTDNANITEEEAFEILKLANQSCCNGSRSLINGAKNAWDMLHEEESLPRITTSCSDLDNILGGGISCRDVTEIGGVPGIGKTQIGIQLSVNVQIPRECGGLGGKAIYIDTEGSFMVERALQIAEACVEDMEEYTGYMHKHFQANQVQMKPEDILENIFYFRVCSYTEQIALVNHLEKFISENKDVKVVIVDSITFHFRQDYDDLAQRTRVLSEMALKFMKLAKKFSLAVVLLNQVTTKFSEGSFQLALALGDSWSHSCTNRVILYWNGDERYAYIDKSPSLPSASASYTVTSRGLRNSSSSSKRVKMM
;
A
#
# COMPACT_ATOMS: atom_id res chain seq x y z
N MET A 1 -4.99 50.75 -48.73
CA MET A 1 -4.99 49.33 -49.13
C MET A 1 -4.84 48.49 -47.87
N ILE A 2 -5.94 47.91 -47.41
CA ILE A 2 -6.01 47.04 -46.23
C ILE A 2 -5.54 45.64 -46.66
N SER A 3 -4.54 45.08 -46.00
CA SER A 3 -4.08 43.69 -46.19
C SER A 3 -4.00 43.00 -44.85
N PHE A 4 -4.95 42.10 -44.60
CA PHE A 4 -5.03 41.23 -43.44
C PHE A 4 -4.05 40.04 -43.60
N GLY A 5 -2.91 40.09 -42.93
CA GLY A 5 -2.01 38.95 -42.79
C GLY A 5 -2.42 38.06 -41.61
N ARG A 6 -3.07 36.93 -41.89
CA ARG A 6 -3.40 35.88 -40.90
C ARG A 6 -2.12 35.33 -40.26
N ARG A 7 -1.93 35.53 -38.96
CA ARG A 7 -0.97 34.74 -38.15
C ARG A 7 -1.57 33.36 -37.92
N LYS A 8 -0.88 32.32 -38.41
CA LYS A 8 -1.15 30.90 -38.11
C LYS A 8 -0.73 30.63 -36.67
N SER A 9 -1.67 30.18 -35.85
CA SER A 9 -1.41 29.55 -34.55
C SER A 9 -0.74 28.17 -34.77
N PRO A 10 0.14 27.70 -33.86
CA PRO A 10 0.75 26.39 -33.98
C PRO A 10 -0.33 25.30 -33.81
N ALA A 11 -0.34 24.36 -34.75
CA ALA A 11 -1.17 23.16 -34.69
C ALA A 11 -0.71 22.30 -33.50
N ILE A 12 -1.50 22.32 -32.44
CA ILE A 12 -1.40 21.35 -31.35
C ILE A 12 -2.08 20.08 -31.87
N GLU A 13 -1.38 18.95 -31.77
CA GLU A 13 -1.84 17.61 -32.15
C GLU A 13 -3.23 17.29 -31.59
N GLU A 14 -4.26 17.42 -32.43
CA GLU A 14 -5.64 16.99 -32.17
C GLU A 14 -5.83 15.46 -32.31
N THR A 15 -4.75 14.70 -32.49
CA THR A 15 -4.80 13.29 -32.90
C THR A 15 -4.80 12.26 -31.76
N SER A 16 -4.57 12.65 -30.49
CA SER A 16 -4.57 11.69 -29.36
C SER A 16 -5.82 11.71 -28.48
N LEU A 17 -6.62 12.79 -28.52
CA LEU A 17 -7.89 12.88 -27.77
C LEU A 17 -9.06 12.22 -28.48
N ALA A 18 -9.04 12.14 -29.83
CA ALA A 18 -10.07 11.46 -30.60
C ALA A 18 -10.08 9.93 -30.39
N THR A 19 -8.95 9.34 -29.98
CA THR A 19 -8.78 7.89 -29.84
C THR A 19 -9.45 7.34 -28.58
N SER A 20 -9.53 8.13 -27.51
CA SER A 20 -10.15 7.70 -26.23
C SER A 20 -11.68 7.83 -26.23
N VAL A 21 -12.26 8.67 -27.09
CA VAL A 21 -13.71 8.93 -27.16
C VAL A 21 -14.47 7.92 -28.05
N MET A 22 -13.76 7.00 -28.72
CA MET A 22 -14.36 6.10 -29.72
C MET A 22 -14.22 4.59 -29.45
N GLU A 23 -14.04 4.14 -28.20
CA GLU A 23 -13.97 2.70 -27.91
C GLU A 23 -15.34 2.03 -27.86
N ALA A 24 -16.39 2.71 -27.38
CA ALA A 24 -17.76 2.19 -27.39
C ALA A 24 -18.29 1.88 -28.80
N TRP A 25 -17.62 2.40 -29.84
CA TRP A 25 -17.98 2.25 -31.25
C TRP A 25 -17.56 0.90 -31.85
N ARG A 26 -16.73 0.13 -31.12
CA ARG A 26 -16.33 -1.23 -31.52
C ARG A 26 -17.34 -2.30 -31.10
N LEU A 27 -18.29 -1.96 -30.23
CA LEU A 27 -19.34 -2.90 -29.83
C LEU A 27 -20.39 -3.04 -30.95
N PRO A 28 -20.82 -4.28 -31.29
CA PRO A 28 -21.84 -4.55 -32.29
C PRO A 28 -23.25 -4.22 -31.75
N LEU A 29 -23.46 -2.97 -31.33
CA LEU A 29 -24.73 -2.46 -30.81
C LEU A 29 -25.58 -1.86 -31.93
N SER A 30 -26.90 -1.94 -31.79
CA SER A 30 -27.83 -1.27 -32.71
C SER A 30 -27.67 0.26 -32.62
N PRO A 31 -27.93 1.01 -33.71
CA PRO A 31 -27.84 2.48 -33.71
C PRO A 31 -28.73 3.15 -32.64
N SER A 32 -29.88 2.54 -32.34
CA SER A 32 -30.81 3.00 -31.31
C SER A 32 -30.20 2.91 -29.90
N ILE A 33 -29.63 1.75 -29.54
CA ILE A 33 -29.00 1.53 -28.23
C ILE A 33 -27.77 2.44 -28.06
N ARG A 34 -26.98 2.60 -29.13
CA ARG A 34 -25.83 3.50 -29.13
C ARG A 34 -26.26 4.95 -28.87
N GLY A 35 -27.35 5.41 -29.48
CA GLY A 35 -27.94 6.72 -29.23
C GLY A 35 -28.34 6.91 -27.77
N LYS A 36 -28.99 5.90 -27.15
CA LYS A 36 -29.39 5.92 -25.74
C LYS A 36 -28.18 6.05 -24.79
N LEU A 37 -27.12 5.27 -25.03
CA LEU A 37 -25.89 5.31 -24.22
C LEU A 37 -25.18 6.67 -24.29
N ILE A 38 -25.10 7.26 -25.49
CA ILE A 38 -24.50 8.58 -25.70
C ILE A 38 -25.34 9.66 -25.00
N SER A 39 -26.68 9.60 -25.12
CA SER A 39 -27.55 10.54 -24.40
C SER A 39 -27.45 10.43 -22.88
N ALA A 40 -27.03 9.26 -22.37
CA ALA A 40 -26.79 9.01 -20.95
C ALA A 40 -25.33 9.24 -20.51
N GLY A 41 -24.45 9.72 -21.42
CA GLY A 41 -23.06 10.10 -21.11
C GLY A 41 -22.04 8.97 -21.17
N TYR A 42 -22.44 7.74 -21.53
CA TYR A 42 -21.53 6.60 -21.67
C TYR A 42 -20.79 6.65 -23.01
N THR A 43 -19.59 7.23 -23.00
CA THR A 43 -18.78 7.45 -24.21
C THR A 43 -17.56 6.53 -24.31
N CYS A 44 -17.19 5.84 -23.23
CA CYS A 44 -16.06 4.91 -23.21
C CYS A 44 -16.44 3.54 -22.61
N LEU A 45 -15.70 2.50 -22.98
CA LEU A 45 -16.01 1.12 -22.62
C LEU A 45 -15.84 0.85 -21.11
N SER A 46 -14.88 1.53 -20.48
CA SER A 46 -14.68 1.52 -19.03
C SER A 46 -15.84 2.14 -18.25
N SER A 47 -16.49 3.18 -18.78
CA SER A 47 -17.69 3.76 -18.15
C SER A 47 -18.88 2.80 -18.16
N ILE A 48 -18.98 1.95 -19.18
CA ILE A 48 -20.05 0.94 -19.28
C ILE A 48 -19.71 -0.25 -18.37
N ALA A 49 -18.49 -0.78 -18.42
CA ALA A 49 -18.09 -1.99 -17.67
C ALA A 49 -18.02 -1.79 -16.13
N SER A 50 -17.95 -0.54 -15.67
CA SER A 50 -17.86 -0.20 -14.24
C SER A 50 -19.22 -0.06 -13.53
N VAL A 51 -20.34 -0.17 -14.27
CA VAL A 51 -21.70 0.07 -13.76
C VAL A 51 -22.51 -1.23 -13.73
N SER A 52 -23.41 -1.37 -12.76
CA SER A 52 -24.30 -2.54 -12.65
C SER A 52 -25.40 -2.52 -13.73
N SER A 53 -26.00 -3.67 -14.06
CA SER A 53 -27.08 -3.75 -15.07
C SER A 53 -28.29 -2.89 -14.69
N SER A 54 -28.62 -2.83 -13.40
CA SER A 54 -29.74 -2.05 -12.89
C SER A 54 -29.44 -0.54 -12.88
N ASP A 55 -28.19 -0.14 -12.63
CA ASP A 55 -27.78 1.27 -12.70
C ASP A 55 -27.64 1.77 -14.15
N LEU A 56 -27.21 0.90 -15.06
CA LEU A 56 -27.14 1.19 -16.50
C LEU A 56 -28.55 1.34 -17.10
N ALA A 57 -29.47 0.44 -16.74
CA ALA A 57 -30.89 0.53 -17.13
C ALA A 57 -31.57 1.80 -16.59
N ARG A 58 -31.13 2.29 -15.42
CA ARG A 58 -31.64 3.53 -14.79
C ARG A 58 -30.89 4.80 -15.21
N GLY A 59 -29.90 4.69 -16.10
CA GLY A 59 -29.14 5.86 -16.59
C GLY A 59 -28.31 6.56 -15.52
N LYS A 60 -27.89 5.87 -14.46
CA LYS A 60 -27.09 6.47 -13.37
C LYS A 60 -25.63 6.58 -13.75
N PHE A 61 -25.17 7.78 -14.05
CA PHE A 61 -23.76 8.06 -14.33
C PHE A 61 -22.99 8.41 -13.05
N LEU A 62 -21.75 7.92 -12.92
CA LEU A 62 -20.75 8.47 -12.00
C LEU A 62 -19.93 9.51 -12.77
N LEU A 63 -20.19 10.80 -12.54
CA LEU A 63 -19.33 11.87 -13.08
C LEU A 63 -17.93 11.76 -12.49
N TYR A 64 -16.96 11.32 -13.28
CA TYR A 64 -15.57 11.75 -13.12
C TYR A 64 -15.42 13.07 -13.89
N PRO A 65 -15.18 14.23 -13.23
CA PRO A 65 -14.92 15.46 -13.94
C PRO A 65 -13.56 15.36 -14.63
N ASN A 66 -13.55 15.52 -15.95
CA ASN A 66 -12.35 15.92 -16.67
C ASN A 66 -11.85 17.26 -16.09
N LEU A 67 -10.58 17.32 -15.71
CA LEU A 67 -9.93 18.55 -15.25
C LEU A 67 -10.02 19.63 -16.33
N ARG A 68 -10.74 20.72 -16.04
CA ARG A 68 -10.25 22.12 -16.09
C ARG A 68 -11.39 23.07 -15.74
N ARG A 69 -11.15 23.89 -14.69
CA ARG A 69 -11.96 25.05 -14.24
C ARG A 69 -13.38 24.73 -13.74
N LEU A 70 -13.53 24.72 -12.41
CA LEU A 70 -14.27 25.75 -11.66
C LEU A 70 -14.16 25.46 -10.16
N GLU A 71 -13.68 26.46 -9.43
CA GLU A 71 -13.84 26.59 -7.99
C GLU A 71 -15.33 26.70 -7.64
N SER A 72 -15.65 26.35 -6.39
CA SER A 72 -16.93 26.56 -5.68
C SER A 72 -18.06 25.54 -5.89
N VAL A 73 -18.33 24.81 -4.80
CA VAL A 73 -19.61 24.20 -4.38
C VAL A 73 -20.31 23.26 -5.38
N ALA A 74 -20.14 21.95 -5.22
CA ALA A 74 -21.17 20.99 -5.63
C ALA A 74 -21.14 19.73 -4.77
N ARG A 75 -22.24 19.46 -4.07
CA ARG A 75 -22.54 18.20 -3.38
C ARG A 75 -22.48 17.04 -4.39
N PHE A 76 -21.88 15.92 -4.01
CA PHE A 76 -22.06 14.65 -4.72
C PHE A 76 -23.50 14.16 -4.51
N SER A 77 -24.38 14.50 -5.45
CA SER A 77 -25.66 13.82 -5.62
C SER A 77 -25.58 12.99 -6.89
N LEU A 78 -25.90 11.70 -6.79
CA LEU A 78 -26.28 10.87 -7.94
C LEU A 78 -27.36 11.62 -8.71
N ILE A 79 -27.05 12.15 -9.89
CA ILE A 79 -28.07 12.72 -10.76
C ILE A 79 -28.67 11.52 -11.50
N SER A 80 -29.84 11.07 -11.05
CA SER A 80 -30.68 10.19 -11.86
C SER A 80 -31.18 11.01 -13.04
N THR A 81 -30.61 10.82 -14.22
CA THR A 81 -31.31 11.19 -15.44
C THR A 81 -32.24 10.03 -15.79
N ASP A 82 -33.54 10.18 -15.56
CA ASP A 82 -34.59 9.19 -15.89
C ASP A 82 -34.76 8.95 -17.41
N ASN A 83 -33.72 9.20 -18.21
CA ASN A 83 -33.78 9.26 -19.68
C ASN A 83 -32.98 8.16 -20.39
N ALA A 84 -32.28 7.27 -19.67
CA ALA A 84 -31.78 6.06 -20.30
C ALA A 84 -32.95 5.09 -20.44
N ASN A 85 -33.70 5.20 -21.54
CA ASN A 85 -34.83 4.33 -21.86
C ASN A 85 -34.32 2.91 -22.28
N ILE A 86 -33.41 2.34 -21.50
CA ILE A 86 -32.71 1.06 -21.71
C ILE A 86 -33.38 0.02 -20.82
N THR A 87 -33.88 -1.06 -21.39
CA THR A 87 -34.47 -2.14 -20.58
C THR A 87 -33.39 -2.88 -19.79
N GLU A 88 -33.74 -3.55 -18.69
CA GLU A 88 -32.78 -4.32 -17.89
C GLU A 88 -32.12 -5.45 -18.70
N GLU A 89 -32.86 -6.01 -19.67
CA GLU A 89 -32.38 -7.00 -20.65
C GLU A 89 -31.38 -6.39 -21.64
N GLU A 90 -31.66 -5.17 -22.16
CA GLU A 90 -30.73 -4.44 -23.01
C GLU A 90 -29.44 -4.08 -22.25
N ALA A 91 -29.55 -3.63 -21.00
CA ALA A 91 -28.42 -3.31 -20.14
C ALA A 91 -27.52 -4.53 -19.86
N PHE A 92 -28.13 -5.69 -19.63
CA PHE A 92 -27.41 -6.94 -19.42
C PHE A 92 -26.61 -7.37 -20.66
N GLU A 93 -27.22 -7.30 -21.85
CA GLU A 93 -26.53 -7.65 -23.10
C GLU A 93 -25.41 -6.63 -23.44
N ILE A 94 -25.60 -5.34 -23.16
CA ILE A 94 -24.56 -4.31 -23.33
C ILE A 94 -23.35 -4.61 -22.44
N LEU A 95 -23.56 -4.93 -21.15
CA LEU A 95 -22.49 -5.27 -20.23
C LEU A 95 -21.74 -6.55 -20.63
N LYS A 96 -22.48 -7.55 -21.10
CA LYS A 96 -21.91 -8.78 -21.62
C LYS A 96 -21.03 -8.54 -22.84
N LEU A 97 -21.47 -7.70 -23.79
CA LEU A 97 -20.69 -7.33 -24.97
C LEU A 97 -19.47 -6.44 -24.63
N ALA A 98 -19.63 -5.51 -23.68
CA ALA A 98 -18.54 -4.67 -23.19
C ALA A 98 -17.45 -5.53 -22.53
N ASN A 99 -17.83 -6.48 -21.67
CA ASN A 99 -16.88 -7.39 -21.05
C ASN A 99 -16.19 -8.30 -22.08
N GLN A 100 -16.89 -8.77 -23.12
CA GLN A 100 -16.30 -9.60 -24.18
C GLN A 100 -15.29 -8.85 -25.06
N SER A 101 -15.47 -7.55 -25.30
CA SER A 101 -14.55 -6.77 -26.13
C SER A 101 -13.27 -6.34 -25.40
N CYS A 102 -13.28 -6.35 -24.07
CA CYS A 102 -12.07 -6.16 -23.26
C CYS A 102 -11.15 -7.39 -23.26
N CYS A 103 -11.67 -8.58 -23.58
CA CYS A 103 -10.93 -9.83 -23.48
C CYS A 103 -10.82 -10.55 -24.83
N ASN A 104 -9.90 -10.07 -25.67
CA ASN A 104 -9.32 -10.90 -26.72
C ASN A 104 -8.37 -11.94 -26.10
N GLY A 105 -8.95 -12.94 -25.44
CA GLY A 105 -8.24 -14.06 -24.84
C GLY A 105 -8.80 -14.42 -23.47
N SER A 106 -9.42 -15.60 -23.38
CA SER A 106 -9.95 -16.24 -22.17
C SER A 106 -11.30 -15.73 -21.66
N ARG A 107 -12.33 -16.54 -21.94
CA ARG A 107 -13.66 -16.50 -21.29
C ARG A 107 -13.49 -16.53 -19.76
N SER A 108 -13.75 -15.42 -19.08
CA SER A 108 -14.22 -15.46 -17.70
C SER A 108 -15.57 -14.76 -17.60
N LEU A 109 -16.61 -15.56 -17.36
CA LEU A 109 -17.96 -15.11 -17.00
C LEU A 109 -18.04 -14.64 -15.53
N ILE A 110 -16.90 -14.63 -14.81
CA ILE A 110 -16.80 -14.24 -13.40
C ILE A 110 -15.86 -13.05 -13.29
N ASN A 111 -16.40 -11.87 -12.99
CA ASN A 111 -15.60 -10.70 -12.62
C ASN A 111 -14.66 -11.09 -11.46
N GLY A 112 -13.34 -11.10 -11.72
CA GLY A 112 -12.32 -11.40 -10.72
C GLY A 112 -11.60 -12.73 -10.86
N ALA A 113 -11.97 -13.62 -11.79
CA ALA A 113 -11.15 -14.79 -12.05
C ALA A 113 -9.86 -14.39 -12.80
N LYS A 114 -8.70 -14.68 -12.20
CA LYS A 114 -7.38 -14.59 -12.82
C LYS A 114 -6.78 -15.99 -12.90
N ASN A 115 -6.00 -16.27 -13.94
CA ASN A 115 -5.26 -17.53 -13.98
C ASN A 115 -4.03 -17.42 -13.06
N ALA A 116 -3.49 -18.57 -12.63
CA ALA A 116 -2.36 -18.61 -11.71
C ALA A 116 -1.07 -18.00 -12.30
N TRP A 117 -0.92 -18.00 -13.64
CA TRP A 117 0.23 -17.42 -14.32
C TRP A 117 0.25 -15.89 -14.21
N ASP A 118 -0.89 -15.23 -14.42
CA ASP A 118 -1.03 -13.78 -14.26
C ASP A 118 -0.82 -13.38 -12.79
N MET A 119 -1.33 -14.18 -11.84
CA MET A 119 -1.12 -13.96 -10.41
C MET A 119 0.36 -14.02 -10.04
N LEU A 120 1.13 -14.96 -10.60
CA LEU A 120 2.57 -15.07 -10.36
C LEU A 120 3.32 -13.81 -10.83
N HIS A 121 3.02 -13.32 -12.03
CA HIS A 121 3.66 -12.10 -12.56
C HIS A 121 3.30 -10.86 -11.75
N GLU A 122 2.07 -10.78 -11.24
CA GLU A 122 1.65 -9.74 -10.30
C GLU A 122 2.38 -9.83 -8.96
N GLU A 123 2.72 -11.03 -8.49
CA GLU A 123 3.42 -11.26 -7.22
C GLU A 123 4.92 -10.93 -7.34
N GLU A 124 5.57 -11.34 -8.43
CA GLU A 124 6.98 -11.05 -8.71
C GLU A 124 7.27 -9.54 -8.84
N SER A 125 6.26 -8.76 -9.25
CA SER A 125 6.34 -7.31 -9.39
C SER A 125 5.93 -6.53 -8.15
N LEU A 126 5.63 -7.21 -7.03
CA LEU A 126 5.22 -6.52 -5.81
C LEU A 126 6.36 -5.68 -5.22
N PRO A 127 6.12 -4.38 -4.97
CA PRO A 127 7.13 -3.53 -4.36
C PRO A 127 7.37 -3.94 -2.91
N ARG A 128 8.62 -3.80 -2.47
CA ARG A 128 9.06 -4.12 -1.11
C ARG A 128 9.82 -2.96 -0.50
N ILE A 129 9.68 -2.77 0.80
CA ILE A 129 10.40 -1.75 1.55
C ILE A 129 11.60 -2.40 2.21
N THR A 130 12.81 -1.99 1.82
CA THR A 130 14.06 -2.45 2.45
C THR A 130 14.05 -2.12 3.95
N THR A 131 14.67 -3.00 4.73
CA THR A 131 14.94 -2.77 6.15
C THR A 131 16.28 -2.06 6.39
N SER A 132 17.06 -1.78 5.34
CA SER A 132 18.46 -1.32 5.40
C SER A 132 19.43 -2.32 6.04
N CYS A 133 18.99 -3.55 6.28
CA CYS A 133 19.82 -4.68 6.68
C CYS A 133 19.71 -5.77 5.61
N SER A 134 20.76 -6.01 4.84
CA SER A 134 20.68 -6.94 3.72
C SER A 134 20.44 -8.38 4.15
N ASP A 135 20.96 -8.80 5.32
CA ASP A 135 20.70 -10.13 5.86
C ASP A 135 19.21 -10.31 6.20
N LEU A 136 18.57 -9.26 6.72
CA LEU A 136 17.14 -9.26 7.02
C LEU A 136 16.30 -9.20 5.74
N ASP A 137 16.68 -8.35 4.79
CA ASP A 137 16.01 -8.27 3.49
C ASP A 137 16.09 -9.61 2.75
N ASN A 138 17.21 -10.32 2.82
CA ASN A 138 17.40 -11.62 2.19
C ASN A 138 16.39 -12.66 2.71
N ILE A 139 16.21 -12.76 4.03
CA ILE A 139 15.23 -13.70 4.58
C ILE A 139 13.78 -13.27 4.30
N LEU A 140 13.53 -11.96 4.17
CA LEU A 140 12.22 -11.40 3.83
C LEU A 140 11.92 -11.39 2.32
N GLY A 141 12.82 -11.92 1.49
CA GLY A 141 12.66 -11.95 0.03
C GLY A 141 12.74 -10.56 -0.61
N GLY A 142 13.60 -9.68 -0.11
CA GLY A 142 13.81 -8.32 -0.60
C GLY A 142 13.23 -7.21 0.31
N GLY A 143 12.84 -7.54 1.54
CA GLY A 143 12.29 -6.59 2.51
C GLY A 143 10.78 -6.77 2.77
N ILE A 144 10.14 -5.77 3.38
CA ILE A 144 8.74 -5.82 3.77
C ILE A 144 7.82 -5.70 2.54
N SER A 145 7.06 -6.75 2.28
CA SER A 145 6.11 -6.85 1.16
C SER A 145 4.94 -5.88 1.29
N CYS A 146 4.64 -5.13 0.22
CA CYS A 146 3.37 -4.42 0.07
C CYS A 146 2.22 -5.41 -0.21
N ARG A 147 0.98 -4.99 0.09
CA ARG A 147 -0.25 -5.82 0.06
C ARG A 147 -0.38 -6.85 1.17
N ASP A 148 0.61 -6.93 2.05
CA ASP A 148 0.63 -7.82 3.20
C ASP A 148 0.55 -7.08 4.54
N VAL A 149 0.08 -7.84 5.54
CA VAL A 149 0.16 -7.46 6.95
C VAL A 149 1.32 -8.24 7.57
N THR A 150 2.35 -7.53 8.03
CA THR A 150 3.51 -8.11 8.68
C THR A 150 3.51 -7.75 10.16
N GLU A 151 3.44 -8.76 11.01
CA GLU A 151 3.61 -8.61 12.46
C GLU A 151 5.08 -8.77 12.82
N ILE A 152 5.62 -7.81 13.58
CA ILE A 152 6.98 -7.87 14.12
C ILE A 152 6.88 -7.77 15.63
N GLY A 153 7.30 -8.83 16.33
CA GLY A 153 7.18 -8.89 17.78
C GLY A 153 8.44 -9.37 18.46
N GLY A 154 8.60 -9.03 19.75
CA GLY A 154 9.80 -9.39 20.51
C GLY A 154 9.87 -8.72 21.86
N VAL A 155 10.89 -9.09 22.65
CA VAL A 155 11.11 -8.57 24.00
C VAL A 155 11.32 -7.05 24.03
N PRO A 156 11.07 -6.36 25.16
CA PRO A 156 11.43 -4.95 25.33
C PRO A 156 12.92 -4.70 25.01
N GLY A 157 13.25 -3.52 24.47
CA GLY A 157 14.63 -3.14 24.13
C GLY A 157 15.24 -3.80 22.88
N ILE A 158 14.55 -4.75 22.24
CA ILE A 158 15.08 -5.46 21.06
C ILE A 158 15.14 -4.58 19.79
N GLY A 159 14.44 -3.44 19.74
CA GLY A 159 14.49 -2.51 18.61
C GLY A 159 13.24 -2.48 17.70
N LYS A 160 12.07 -2.92 18.18
CA LYS A 160 10.80 -2.86 17.42
C LYS A 160 10.49 -1.45 16.88
N THR A 161 10.47 -0.45 17.77
CA THR A 161 10.24 0.96 17.40
C THR A 161 11.30 1.47 16.41
N GLN A 162 12.55 1.02 16.52
CA GLN A 162 13.63 1.37 15.59
C GLN A 162 13.35 0.86 14.19
N ILE A 163 12.86 -0.38 14.06
CA ILE A 163 12.43 -0.95 12.78
C ILE A 163 11.24 -0.16 12.22
N GLY A 164 10.25 0.19 13.05
CA GLY A 164 9.12 1.03 12.64
C GLY A 164 9.56 2.38 12.07
N ILE A 165 10.45 3.10 12.78
CA ILE A 165 10.99 4.39 12.32
C ILE A 165 11.80 4.22 11.03
N GLN A 166 12.65 3.18 10.95
CA GLN A 166 13.43 2.88 9.74
C GLN A 166 12.54 2.68 8.52
N LEU A 167 11.44 1.93 8.65
CA LEU A 167 10.52 1.68 7.54
C LEU A 167 9.75 2.95 7.13
N SER A 168 9.42 3.84 8.06
CA SER A 168 8.83 5.16 7.76
C SER A 168 9.74 6.05 6.93
N VAL A 169 11.06 5.90 7.08
CA VAL A 169 12.07 6.61 6.28
C VAL A 169 12.29 5.89 4.95
N ASN A 170 12.51 4.58 4.97
CA ASN A 170 12.88 3.80 3.77
C ASN A 170 11.80 3.75 2.70
N VAL A 171 10.53 3.84 3.07
CA VAL A 171 9.42 3.87 2.09
C VAL A 171 9.52 5.07 1.12
N GLN A 172 10.23 6.12 1.54
CA GLN A 172 10.35 7.37 0.81
C GLN A 172 11.54 7.39 -0.15
N ILE A 173 12.42 6.38 -0.08
CA ILE A 173 13.55 6.22 -1.00
C ILE A 173 13.00 6.27 -2.44
N PRO A 174 13.56 7.12 -3.34
CA PRO A 174 13.07 7.24 -4.71
C PRO A 174 13.18 5.94 -5.51
N ARG A 175 12.34 5.80 -6.54
CA ARG A 175 12.29 4.58 -7.38
C ARG A 175 13.58 4.36 -8.15
N GLU A 176 14.27 5.44 -8.50
CA GLU A 176 15.57 5.45 -9.17
C GLU A 176 16.65 4.81 -8.30
N CYS A 177 16.47 4.85 -6.97
CA CYS A 177 17.33 4.21 -5.98
C CYS A 177 16.79 2.84 -5.52
N GLY A 178 15.77 2.30 -6.20
CA GLY A 178 15.15 1.01 -5.86
C GLY A 178 14.10 1.07 -4.73
N GLY A 179 13.72 2.26 -4.27
CA GLY A 179 12.66 2.44 -3.27
C GLY A 179 11.27 2.65 -3.88
N LEU A 180 10.32 3.10 -3.06
CA LEU A 180 8.92 3.28 -3.46
C LEU A 180 8.53 4.74 -3.76
N GLY A 181 9.28 5.70 -3.21
CA GLY A 181 8.96 7.13 -3.24
C GLY A 181 7.59 7.46 -2.62
N GLY A 182 7.19 6.71 -1.58
CA GLY A 182 5.90 6.85 -0.92
C GLY A 182 5.98 7.58 0.42
N LYS A 183 4.82 7.82 1.05
CA LYS A 183 4.70 8.39 2.41
C LYS A 183 4.42 7.32 3.46
N ALA A 184 4.59 7.68 4.72
CA ALA A 184 4.34 6.81 5.86
C ALA A 184 3.20 7.32 6.75
N ILE A 185 2.42 6.40 7.31
CA ILE A 185 1.56 6.65 8.47
C ILE A 185 2.17 5.90 9.65
N TYR A 186 2.37 6.59 10.77
CA TYR A 186 2.86 6.02 12.02
C TYR A 186 1.83 6.24 13.13
N ILE A 187 1.28 5.15 13.66
CA ILE A 187 0.30 5.15 14.74
C ILE A 187 1.01 4.72 16.01
N ASP A 188 1.12 5.64 16.98
CA ASP A 188 1.87 5.46 18.21
C ASP A 188 0.94 5.38 19.42
N THR A 189 0.87 4.18 20.02
CA THR A 189 0.06 3.86 21.20
C THR A 189 0.84 4.01 22.50
N GLU A 190 2.17 4.04 22.47
CA GLU A 190 3.01 4.12 23.68
C GLU A 190 3.63 5.52 23.91
N GLY A 191 3.83 6.31 22.86
CA GLY A 191 4.55 7.58 22.89
C GLY A 191 6.05 7.37 22.63
N SER A 192 6.40 6.27 21.98
CA SER A 192 7.77 5.81 21.78
C SER A 192 8.45 6.42 20.54
N PHE A 193 7.68 7.08 19.67
CA PHE A 193 8.22 7.71 18.47
C PHE A 193 9.03 8.97 18.84
N MET A 194 10.34 8.93 18.58
CA MET A 194 11.25 10.05 18.83
C MET A 194 11.60 10.72 17.50
N VAL A 195 11.25 12.00 17.35
CA VAL A 195 11.45 12.76 16.11
C VAL A 195 12.94 12.94 15.82
N GLU A 196 13.76 13.19 16.83
CA GLU A 196 15.21 13.30 16.71
C GLU A 196 15.82 12.01 16.18
N ARG A 197 15.23 10.87 16.57
CA ARG A 197 15.67 9.57 16.08
C ARG A 197 15.27 9.33 14.62
N ALA A 198 14.08 9.77 14.22
CA ALA A 198 13.66 9.74 12.84
C ALA A 198 14.56 10.63 11.97
N LEU A 199 14.94 11.82 12.45
CA LEU A 199 15.87 12.72 11.77
C LEU A 199 17.23 12.06 11.54
N GLN A 200 17.82 11.46 12.58
CA GLN A 200 19.10 10.73 12.44
C GLN A 200 19.07 9.64 11.38
N ILE A 201 17.96 8.89 11.31
CA ILE A 201 17.79 7.83 10.31
C ILE A 201 17.58 8.43 8.91
N ALA A 202 16.84 9.55 8.81
CA ALA A 202 16.63 10.28 7.57
C ALA A 202 17.94 10.86 7.00
N GLU A 203 18.76 11.49 7.84
CA GLU A 203 20.11 11.97 7.49
C GLU A 203 20.97 10.85 6.92
N ALA A 204 21.06 9.72 7.64
CA ALA A 204 21.81 8.56 7.17
C ALA A 204 21.25 7.98 5.86
N CYS A 205 19.93 8.01 5.65
CA CYS A 205 19.30 7.56 4.41
C CYS A 205 19.69 8.46 3.23
N VAL A 206 19.71 9.78 3.42
CA VAL A 206 20.12 10.73 2.39
C VAL A 206 21.60 10.53 2.05
N GLU A 207 22.47 10.39 3.05
CA GLU A 207 23.89 10.10 2.84
C GLU A 207 24.11 8.77 2.08
N ASP A 208 23.39 7.70 2.44
CA ASP A 208 23.49 6.41 1.76
C ASP A 208 23.08 6.53 0.26
N MET A 209 22.08 7.35 -0.05
CA MET A 209 21.64 7.62 -1.43
C MET A 209 22.65 8.48 -2.22
N GLU A 210 23.24 9.48 -1.58
CA GLU A 210 24.30 10.31 -2.18
C GLU A 210 25.55 9.47 -2.49
N GLU A 211 25.95 8.57 -1.59
CA GLU A 211 27.05 7.65 -1.82
C GLU A 211 26.75 6.73 -3.02
N TYR A 212 25.56 6.12 -3.05
CA TYR A 212 25.14 5.23 -4.14
C TYR A 212 25.11 5.94 -5.50
N THR A 213 24.54 7.16 -5.56
CA THR A 213 24.52 7.97 -6.78
C THR A 213 25.91 8.42 -7.19
N GLY A 214 26.79 8.78 -6.25
CA GLY A 214 28.20 9.09 -6.52
C GLY A 214 28.96 7.95 -7.22
N TYR A 215 28.67 6.69 -6.86
CA TYR A 215 29.22 5.52 -7.57
C TYR A 215 28.65 5.36 -8.99
N MET A 216 27.36 5.66 -9.20
CA MET A 216 26.67 5.48 -10.49
C MET A 216 26.86 6.65 -11.47
N HIS A 217 27.04 7.88 -11.00
CA HIS A 217 27.26 9.08 -11.82
C HIS A 217 28.61 9.12 -12.53
N LYS A 218 29.51 8.15 -12.28
CA LYS A 218 30.65 7.90 -13.18
C LYS A 218 30.21 7.37 -14.56
N HIS A 219 28.97 6.91 -14.72
CA HIS A 219 28.49 6.28 -15.94
C HIS A 219 27.24 6.92 -16.60
N PHE A 220 26.46 7.80 -15.94
CA PHE A 220 25.30 8.45 -16.57
C PHE A 220 24.92 9.79 -15.87
N GLN A 221 24.60 10.83 -16.64
CA GLN A 221 24.05 12.11 -16.12
C GLN A 221 22.57 11.93 -15.79
N ALA A 222 22.24 11.54 -14.56
CA ALA A 222 20.87 11.58 -14.05
C ALA A 222 20.65 12.86 -13.23
N ASN A 223 19.49 13.51 -13.42
CA ASN A 223 19.01 14.62 -12.60
C ASN A 223 19.09 14.22 -11.12
N GLN A 224 19.90 14.95 -10.33
CA GLN A 224 19.99 14.73 -8.90
C GLN A 224 18.67 15.17 -8.25
N VAL A 225 17.94 14.21 -7.68
CA VAL A 225 16.86 14.52 -6.74
C VAL A 225 17.55 14.89 -5.43
N GLN A 226 17.64 16.19 -5.14
CA GLN A 226 18.19 16.68 -3.88
C GLN A 226 17.10 16.55 -2.80
N MET A 227 16.98 15.36 -2.21
CA MET A 227 16.09 15.08 -1.09
C MET A 227 16.77 15.50 0.22
N LYS A 228 16.10 16.29 1.04
CA LYS A 228 16.62 16.68 2.36
C LYS A 228 15.97 15.84 3.47
N PRO A 229 16.63 15.70 4.64
CA PRO A 229 16.05 14.99 5.77
C PRO A 229 14.72 15.58 6.24
N GLU A 230 14.52 16.89 6.12
CA GLU A 230 13.27 17.55 6.49
C GLU A 230 12.10 17.13 5.59
N ASP A 231 12.37 16.92 4.30
CA ASP A 231 11.37 16.43 3.35
C ASP A 231 10.89 15.02 3.74
N ILE A 232 11.81 14.20 4.27
CA ILE A 232 11.47 12.86 4.79
C ILE A 232 10.54 12.97 6.00
N LEU A 233 10.84 13.87 6.93
CA LEU A 233 10.04 14.04 8.14
C LEU A 233 8.64 14.59 7.85
N GLU A 234 8.51 15.55 6.92
CA GLU A 234 7.21 16.11 6.51
C GLU A 234 6.26 15.03 5.96
N ASN A 235 6.82 13.98 5.37
CA ASN A 235 6.10 12.88 4.72
C ASN A 235 5.76 11.72 5.67
N ILE A 236 5.98 11.87 6.98
CA ILE A 236 5.57 10.92 8.03
C ILE A 236 4.34 11.47 8.77
N PHE A 237 3.17 10.92 8.49
CA PHE A 237 1.94 11.25 9.20
C PHE A 237 1.88 10.53 10.55
N TYR A 238 2.09 11.28 11.64
CA TYR A 238 2.08 10.76 13.00
C TYR A 238 0.70 10.88 13.66
N PHE A 239 0.23 9.79 14.27
CA PHE A 239 -0.98 9.75 15.08
C PHE A 239 -0.68 9.20 16.48
N ARG A 240 -0.83 10.03 17.50
CA ARG A 240 -0.83 9.59 18.91
C ARG A 240 -2.20 9.03 19.26
N VAL A 241 -2.23 7.83 19.83
CA VAL A 241 -3.46 7.17 20.29
C VAL A 241 -3.36 6.85 21.77
N CYS A 242 -4.29 7.36 22.57
CA CYS A 242 -4.27 7.29 24.02
C CYS A 242 -5.28 6.28 24.60
N SER A 243 -6.12 5.66 23.77
CA SER A 243 -7.06 4.63 24.21
C SER A 243 -7.38 3.60 23.12
N TYR A 244 -7.90 2.43 23.49
CA TYR A 244 -8.35 1.44 22.51
C TYR A 244 -9.49 1.97 21.63
N THR A 245 -10.34 2.86 22.16
CA THR A 245 -11.46 3.45 21.41
C THR A 245 -10.95 4.40 20.33
N GLU A 246 -9.97 5.25 20.66
CA GLU A 246 -9.28 6.10 19.67
C GLU A 246 -8.58 5.25 18.61
N GLN A 247 -7.96 4.13 19.00
CA GLN A 247 -7.29 3.22 18.07
C GLN A 247 -8.28 2.65 17.04
N ILE A 248 -9.44 2.18 17.50
CA ILE A 248 -10.50 1.67 16.63
C ILE A 248 -11.02 2.77 15.70
N ALA A 249 -11.29 3.97 16.25
CA ALA A 249 -11.78 5.11 15.48
C ALA A 249 -10.80 5.51 14.37
N LEU A 250 -9.50 5.57 14.68
CA LEU A 250 -8.45 5.88 13.72
C LEU A 250 -8.38 4.80 12.62
N VAL A 251 -8.36 3.51 12.99
CA VAL A 251 -8.34 2.41 12.00
C VAL A 251 -9.56 2.47 11.07
N ASN A 252 -10.73 2.89 11.58
CA ASN A 252 -11.93 3.09 10.77
C ASN A 252 -11.80 4.28 9.81
N HIS A 253 -11.01 5.30 10.18
CA HIS A 253 -10.79 6.50 9.40
C HIS A 253 -9.68 6.34 8.34
N LEU A 254 -8.74 5.41 8.54
CA LEU A 254 -7.58 5.21 7.66
C LEU A 254 -7.94 5.05 6.18
N GLU A 255 -9.02 4.33 5.85
CA GLU A 255 -9.43 4.15 4.45
C GLU A 255 -9.72 5.49 3.75
N LYS A 256 -10.35 6.43 4.46
CA LYS A 256 -10.62 7.77 3.95
C LYS A 256 -9.32 8.57 3.84
N PHE A 257 -8.52 8.59 4.89
CA PHE A 257 -7.26 9.34 4.93
C PHE A 257 -6.29 8.90 3.82
N ILE A 258 -6.15 7.60 3.59
CA ILE A 258 -5.28 7.03 2.54
C ILE A 258 -5.87 7.30 1.13
N SER A 259 -7.19 7.40 1.01
CA SER A 259 -7.82 7.79 -0.27
C SER A 259 -7.50 9.25 -0.65
N GLU A 260 -7.32 10.11 0.34
CA GLU A 260 -6.90 11.51 0.20
C GLU A 260 -5.38 11.62 0.01
N ASN A 261 -4.60 10.70 0.59
CA ASN A 261 -3.13 10.63 0.53
C ASN A 261 -2.66 9.35 -0.20
N LYS A 262 -2.86 9.30 -1.51
CA LYS A 262 -2.64 8.08 -2.35
C LYS A 262 -1.19 7.62 -2.46
N ASP A 263 -0.27 8.49 -2.08
CA ASP A 263 1.17 8.26 -2.04
C ASP A 263 1.62 7.53 -0.77
N VAL A 264 0.75 7.33 0.23
CA VAL A 264 1.05 6.47 1.38
C VAL A 264 1.31 5.03 0.92
N LYS A 265 2.46 4.47 1.33
CA LYS A 265 2.89 3.10 0.99
C LYS A 265 3.20 2.24 2.21
N VAL A 266 3.18 2.80 3.42
CA VAL A 266 3.29 2.02 4.65
C VAL A 266 2.41 2.59 5.77
N VAL A 267 1.78 1.70 6.52
CA VAL A 267 1.11 2.01 7.80
C VAL A 267 1.79 1.20 8.89
N ILE A 268 2.36 1.88 9.88
CA ILE A 268 2.99 1.27 11.05
C ILE A 268 2.12 1.50 12.28
N VAL A 269 1.93 0.45 13.10
CA VAL A 269 1.22 0.53 14.37
C VAL A 269 2.16 0.08 15.49
N ASP A 270 2.62 1.04 16.31
CA ASP A 270 3.51 0.81 17.46
C ASP A 270 2.82 1.12 18.78
N SER A 271 2.39 0.15 19.58
CA SER A 271 2.16 -1.25 19.24
C SER A 271 0.66 -1.54 19.07
N ILE A 272 0.32 -2.58 18.31
CA ILE A 272 -1.08 -3.03 18.19
C ILE A 272 -1.64 -3.55 19.52
N THR A 273 -0.77 -3.86 20.48
CA THR A 273 -1.14 -4.58 21.71
C THR A 273 -1.33 -3.72 22.93
N PHE A 274 -0.75 -2.52 22.98
CA PHE A 274 -0.67 -1.72 24.20
C PHE A 274 -2.04 -1.51 24.87
N HIS A 275 -3.00 -0.94 24.14
CA HIS A 275 -4.35 -0.63 24.65
C HIS A 275 -5.27 -1.84 24.80
N PHE A 276 -4.91 -3.00 24.26
CA PHE A 276 -5.72 -4.23 24.35
C PHE A 276 -5.26 -5.18 25.45
N ARG A 277 -4.11 -4.90 26.06
CA ARG A 277 -3.59 -5.67 27.21
C ARG A 277 -4.08 -5.13 28.55
N GLN A 278 -4.34 -3.83 28.64
CA GLN A 278 -4.77 -3.15 29.86
C GLN A 278 -6.31 -2.99 29.84
N ASP A 279 -6.96 -3.22 30.98
CA ASP A 279 -8.35 -2.81 31.25
C ASP A 279 -9.42 -3.27 30.24
N TYR A 280 -9.29 -4.49 29.71
CA TYR A 280 -10.30 -5.11 28.84
C TYR A 280 -11.01 -6.27 29.55
N ASP A 281 -12.11 -5.95 30.25
CA ASP A 281 -12.88 -6.92 31.05
C ASP A 281 -13.50 -8.04 30.20
N ASP A 282 -14.02 -7.69 29.01
CA ASP A 282 -14.63 -8.64 28.09
C ASP A 282 -13.62 -9.12 27.02
N LEU A 283 -13.01 -10.27 27.28
CA LEU A 283 -12.07 -10.92 26.37
C LEU A 283 -12.69 -11.35 25.04
N ALA A 284 -13.99 -11.65 25.02
CA ALA A 284 -14.70 -12.03 23.79
C ALA A 284 -14.92 -10.81 22.91
N GLN A 285 -15.34 -9.69 23.49
CA GLN A 285 -15.43 -8.41 22.79
C GLN A 285 -14.06 -7.97 22.27
N ARG A 286 -13.01 -8.05 23.11
CA ARG A 286 -11.63 -7.77 22.71
C ARG A 286 -11.23 -8.54 21.44
N THR A 287 -11.50 -9.84 21.44
CA THR A 287 -11.15 -10.73 20.32
C THR A 287 -11.90 -10.35 19.04
N ARG A 288 -13.19 -10.00 19.13
CA ARG A 288 -13.98 -9.53 17.98
C ARG A 288 -13.43 -8.23 17.41
N VAL A 289 -13.18 -7.24 18.26
CA VAL A 289 -12.64 -5.93 17.86
C VAL A 289 -11.28 -6.07 17.17
N LEU A 290 -10.38 -6.86 17.75
CA LEU A 290 -9.08 -7.15 17.15
C LEU A 290 -9.24 -7.83 15.78
N SER A 291 -10.15 -8.80 15.67
CA SER A 291 -10.41 -9.48 14.40
C SER A 291 -10.94 -8.51 13.32
N GLU A 292 -11.82 -7.58 13.70
CA GLU A 292 -12.31 -6.53 12.80
C GLU A 292 -11.19 -5.57 12.36
N MET A 293 -10.30 -5.16 13.27
CA MET A 293 -9.14 -4.33 12.93
C MET A 293 -8.20 -5.06 11.98
N ALA A 294 -7.91 -6.33 12.22
CA ALA A 294 -7.06 -7.13 11.36
C ALA A 294 -7.64 -7.26 9.94
N LEU A 295 -8.96 -7.47 9.82
CA LEU A 295 -9.67 -7.46 8.52
C LEU A 295 -9.54 -6.11 7.82
N LYS A 296 -9.62 -4.99 8.54
CA LYS A 296 -9.43 -3.65 7.97
C LYS A 296 -8.01 -3.45 7.48
N PHE A 297 -7.00 -3.84 8.24
CA PHE A 297 -5.61 -3.77 7.80
C PHE A 297 -5.34 -4.59 6.54
N MET A 298 -5.85 -5.83 6.48
CA MET A 298 -5.74 -6.67 5.27
C MET A 298 -6.43 -6.01 4.06
N LYS A 299 -7.62 -5.42 4.26
CA LYS A 299 -8.33 -4.69 3.20
C LYS A 299 -7.53 -3.48 2.73
N LEU A 300 -6.96 -2.69 3.64
CA LEU A 300 -6.15 -1.53 3.32
C LEU A 300 -4.90 -1.91 2.52
N ALA A 301 -4.16 -2.92 2.98
CA ALA A 301 -2.95 -3.40 2.32
C ALA A 301 -3.23 -3.78 0.85
N LYS A 302 -4.28 -4.58 0.61
CA LYS A 302 -4.66 -5.02 -0.73
C LYS A 302 -5.21 -3.88 -1.60
N LYS A 303 -6.15 -3.09 -1.05
CA LYS A 303 -6.84 -2.02 -1.80
C LYS A 303 -5.89 -0.91 -2.26
N PHE A 304 -4.96 -0.50 -1.40
CA PHE A 304 -4.05 0.62 -1.68
C PHE A 304 -2.64 0.18 -2.11
N SER A 305 -2.39 -1.14 -2.15
CA SER A 305 -1.06 -1.69 -2.45
C SER A 305 0.03 -1.07 -1.58
N LEU A 306 -0.21 -1.08 -0.27
CA LEU A 306 0.68 -0.58 0.78
C LEU A 306 1.07 -1.73 1.73
N ALA A 307 2.16 -1.56 2.46
CA ALA A 307 2.54 -2.47 3.55
C ALA A 307 1.87 -2.05 4.85
N VAL A 308 1.36 -3.03 5.62
CA VAL A 308 0.93 -2.78 7.01
C VAL A 308 1.88 -3.51 7.94
N VAL A 309 2.49 -2.77 8.87
CA VAL A 309 3.44 -3.31 9.85
C VAL A 309 2.88 -3.13 11.25
N LEU A 310 2.66 -4.24 11.95
CA LEU A 310 2.10 -4.27 13.29
C LEU A 310 3.19 -4.66 14.28
N LEU A 311 3.58 -3.73 15.14
CA LEU A 311 4.53 -4.04 16.20
C LEU A 311 3.78 -4.67 17.37
N ASN A 312 4.28 -5.81 17.85
CA ASN A 312 3.65 -6.59 18.92
C ASN A 312 4.64 -6.83 20.09
N GLN A 313 4.13 -6.81 21.30
CA GLN A 313 4.87 -7.15 22.51
C GLN A 313 4.81 -8.66 22.80
N VAL A 314 5.73 -9.17 23.61
CA VAL A 314 5.70 -10.57 24.10
C VAL A 314 4.89 -10.71 25.40
N THR A 315 4.32 -11.89 25.60
CA THR A 315 3.65 -12.34 26.82
C THR A 315 4.13 -13.75 27.16
N THR A 316 3.84 -14.22 28.37
CA THR A 316 4.13 -15.60 28.79
C THR A 316 2.90 -16.47 28.61
N LYS A 317 3.01 -17.53 27.81
CA LYS A 317 2.00 -18.59 27.69
C LYS A 317 2.46 -19.77 28.54
N PHE A 318 1.58 -20.27 29.41
CA PHE A 318 1.82 -21.51 30.14
C PHE A 318 1.32 -22.69 29.31
N SER A 319 2.22 -23.60 28.94
CA SER A 319 1.90 -24.79 28.15
C SER A 319 2.75 -25.97 28.61
N GLU A 320 2.12 -27.13 28.78
CA GLU A 320 2.79 -28.39 29.14
C GLU A 320 3.72 -28.29 30.36
N GLY A 321 3.30 -27.54 31.39
CA GLY A 321 4.09 -27.36 32.61
C GLY A 321 5.24 -26.37 32.51
N SER A 322 5.40 -25.68 31.37
CA SER A 322 6.46 -24.70 31.13
C SER A 322 5.89 -23.32 30.75
N PHE A 323 6.60 -22.25 31.14
CA PHE A 323 6.31 -20.91 30.65
C PHE A 323 7.15 -20.63 29.40
N GLN A 324 6.48 -20.30 28.31
CA GLN A 324 7.11 -19.98 27.03
C GLN A 324 6.77 -18.54 26.63
N LEU A 325 7.73 -17.86 26.02
CA LEU A 325 7.48 -16.54 25.44
C LEU A 325 6.68 -16.71 24.15
N ALA A 326 5.59 -15.94 24.04
CA ALA A 326 4.76 -15.87 22.85
C ALA A 326 4.43 -14.40 22.55
N LEU A 327 4.07 -14.08 21.30
CA LEU A 327 3.52 -12.77 21.00
C LEU A 327 2.13 -12.60 21.64
N ALA A 328 1.76 -11.37 22.00
CA ALA A 328 0.44 -11.12 22.57
C ALA A 328 -0.70 -11.30 21.57
N LEU A 329 -1.91 -11.24 22.12
CA LEU A 329 -3.21 -11.35 21.44
C LEU A 329 -3.60 -12.78 21.05
N GLY A 330 -2.71 -13.73 21.25
CA GLY A 330 -3.00 -15.16 21.16
C GLY A 330 -3.16 -15.68 19.73
N ASP A 331 -3.56 -16.94 19.64
CA ASP A 331 -3.49 -17.70 18.38
C ASP A 331 -4.49 -17.16 17.34
N SER A 332 -5.68 -16.71 17.74
CA SER A 332 -6.68 -16.11 16.83
C SER A 332 -6.11 -14.91 16.05
N TRP A 333 -5.36 -14.04 16.74
CA TRP A 333 -4.68 -12.91 16.10
C TRP A 333 -3.52 -13.36 15.21
N SER A 334 -2.75 -14.36 15.65
CA SER A 334 -1.62 -14.89 14.88
C SER A 334 -2.03 -15.38 13.48
N HIS A 335 -3.26 -15.88 13.32
CA HIS A 335 -3.79 -16.31 12.03
C HIS A 335 -4.09 -15.15 11.08
N SER A 336 -4.41 -13.95 11.58
CA SER A 336 -4.81 -12.80 10.77
C SER A 336 -3.64 -12.07 10.09
N CYS A 337 -2.41 -12.23 10.58
CA CYS A 337 -1.23 -11.62 9.96
C CYS A 337 -0.67 -12.53 8.86
N THR A 338 -0.29 -11.96 7.70
CA THR A 338 0.31 -12.74 6.60
C THR A 338 1.68 -13.27 7.00
N ASN A 339 2.55 -12.37 7.46
CA ASN A 339 3.91 -12.68 7.88
C ASN A 339 4.09 -12.36 9.36
N ARG A 340 4.88 -13.17 10.07
CA ARG A 340 5.25 -12.94 11.47
C ARG A 340 6.75 -13.08 11.65
N VAL A 341 7.35 -12.04 12.20
CA VAL A 341 8.78 -11.97 12.50
C VAL A 341 8.96 -11.83 14.00
N ILE A 342 9.70 -12.76 14.61
CA ILE A 342 10.06 -12.73 16.02
C ILE A 342 11.47 -12.20 16.17
N LEU A 343 11.62 -11.14 16.95
CA LEU A 343 12.89 -10.54 17.32
C LEU A 343 13.35 -11.09 18.67
N TYR A 344 14.59 -11.57 18.72
CA TYR A 344 15.16 -12.17 19.92
C TYR A 344 16.65 -11.86 20.05
N TRP A 345 17.17 -11.99 21.27
CA TRP A 345 18.60 -11.90 21.56
C TRP A 345 19.22 -13.29 21.42
N ASN A 346 20.38 -13.37 20.77
CA ASN A 346 21.25 -14.54 20.77
C ASN A 346 22.63 -14.10 21.27
N GLY A 347 22.90 -14.32 22.56
CA GLY A 347 23.99 -13.62 23.23
C GLY A 347 23.74 -12.11 23.22
N ASP A 348 24.74 -11.35 22.77
CA ASP A 348 24.68 -9.88 22.69
C ASP A 348 24.22 -9.38 21.30
N GLU A 349 23.86 -10.29 20.40
CA GLU A 349 23.42 -9.96 19.04
C GLU A 349 21.90 -10.06 18.91
N ARG A 350 21.31 -9.17 18.10
CA ARG A 350 19.87 -9.19 17.81
C ARG A 350 19.62 -10.01 16.56
N TYR A 351 18.61 -10.86 16.62
CA TYR A 351 18.16 -11.70 15.52
C TYR A 351 16.68 -11.51 15.23
N ALA A 352 16.31 -11.68 13.97
CA ALA A 352 14.95 -11.74 13.49
C ALA A 352 14.71 -13.13 12.89
N TYR A 353 13.63 -13.80 13.29
CA TYR A 353 13.23 -15.12 12.82
C TYR A 353 11.84 -15.07 12.19
N ILE A 354 11.66 -15.72 11.04
CA ILE A 354 10.37 -15.86 10.37
C ILE A 354 9.61 -17.02 11.02
N ASP A 355 8.68 -16.66 11.91
CA ASP A 355 7.79 -17.59 12.61
C ASP A 355 6.68 -18.11 11.71
N LYS A 356 6.16 -17.25 10.84
CA LYS A 356 5.07 -17.58 9.92
C LYS A 356 5.21 -16.79 8.62
N SER A 357 5.17 -17.49 7.49
CA SER A 357 4.98 -16.90 6.16
C SER A 357 4.37 -17.94 5.22
N PRO A 358 3.48 -17.56 4.30
CA PRO A 358 2.96 -18.46 3.28
C PRO A 358 3.96 -18.71 2.13
N SER A 359 4.90 -17.79 1.89
CA SER A 359 5.80 -17.81 0.73
C SER A 359 7.28 -17.90 1.09
N LEU A 360 7.66 -17.57 2.33
CA LEU A 360 9.05 -17.58 2.78
C LEU A 360 9.32 -18.79 3.70
N PRO A 361 10.48 -19.46 3.55
CA PRO A 361 10.90 -20.49 4.48
C PRO A 361 11.26 -19.89 5.85
N SER A 362 11.14 -20.69 6.90
CA SER A 362 11.66 -20.32 8.22
C SER A 362 13.17 -20.08 8.15
N ALA A 363 13.57 -18.85 8.48
CA ALA A 363 14.95 -18.41 8.43
C ALA A 363 15.20 -17.36 9.52
N SER A 364 16.47 -17.21 9.91
CA SER A 364 16.91 -16.21 10.87
C SER A 364 18.01 -15.33 10.30
N ALA A 365 18.01 -14.04 10.64
CA ALA A 365 19.04 -13.09 10.26
C ALA A 365 19.40 -12.20 11.44
N SER A 366 20.70 -11.91 11.59
CA SER A 366 21.19 -10.95 12.57
C SER A 366 21.00 -9.52 12.06
N TYR A 367 20.77 -8.59 12.97
CA TYR A 367 20.75 -7.15 12.67
C TYR A 367 21.33 -6.35 13.83
N THR A 368 21.74 -5.12 13.54
CA THR A 368 22.24 -4.19 14.56
C THR A 368 21.51 -2.86 14.45
N VAL A 369 21.23 -2.24 15.60
CA VAL A 369 20.71 -0.88 15.68
C VAL A 369 21.90 0.05 15.92
N THR A 370 22.14 0.96 14.98
CA THR A 370 23.26 1.92 14.98
C THR A 370 22.74 3.36 14.94
N SER A 371 23.62 4.36 15.01
CA SER A 371 23.22 5.76 14.78
C SER A 371 22.56 5.96 13.40
N ARG A 372 22.99 5.22 12.37
CA ARG A 372 22.42 5.24 11.02
C ARG A 372 21.10 4.47 10.87
N GLY A 373 20.59 3.89 11.96
CA GLY A 373 19.40 3.03 11.95
C GLY A 373 19.75 1.54 11.92
N LEU A 374 18.89 0.73 11.29
CA LEU A 374 19.08 -0.73 11.19
C LEU A 374 20.14 -1.07 10.14
N ARG A 375 21.14 -1.88 10.49
CA ARG A 375 22.21 -2.31 9.59
C ARG A 375 22.58 -3.79 9.82
N ASN A 376 23.34 -4.37 8.91
CA ASN A 376 23.91 -5.71 9.06
C ASN A 376 24.74 -5.83 10.33
N SER A 377 24.75 -7.03 10.92
CA SER A 377 25.71 -7.33 11.99
C SER A 377 27.10 -7.47 11.39
N SER A 378 28.10 -6.81 11.98
CA SER A 378 29.49 -6.89 11.55
C SER A 378 30.14 -8.27 11.78
N SER A 379 29.43 -9.22 12.40
CA SER A 379 29.93 -10.57 12.68
C SER A 379 29.96 -11.51 11.49
N SER A 380 29.35 -11.16 10.35
CA SER A 380 29.55 -11.86 9.07
C SER A 380 30.78 -11.32 8.32
N SER A 381 31.92 -11.28 9.01
CA SER A 381 33.21 -11.21 8.32
C SER A 381 33.34 -12.45 7.45
N LYS A 382 33.18 -12.23 6.13
CA LYS A 382 33.56 -13.13 5.05
C LYS A 382 34.76 -13.96 5.50
N ARG A 383 34.58 -15.28 5.66
CA ARG A 383 35.68 -16.23 5.48
C ARG A 383 36.10 -16.10 4.02
N VAL A 384 36.95 -15.11 3.73
CA VAL A 384 37.86 -15.18 2.60
C VAL A 384 38.68 -16.43 2.88
N LYS A 385 38.42 -17.50 2.13
CA LYS A 385 39.35 -18.63 2.06
C LYS A 385 40.69 -18.06 1.60
N MET A 386 41.62 -17.90 2.52
CA MET A 386 43.03 -18.09 2.21
C MET A 386 43.33 -19.56 2.43
N MET A 387 43.27 -20.33 1.33
CA MET A 387 44.22 -21.40 1.00
C MET A 387 44.01 -21.79 -0.45
#